data_AF-A0A9W9FDG9-F1
#
_entry.id   AF-A0A9W9FDG9-F1
#
_cell.length_a   1.000
_cell.length_b   1.000
_cell.length_c   1.000
_cell.angle_alpha   90.00
_cell.angle_beta   90.00
_cell.angle_gamma   90.00
#
_symmetry.space_group_name_H-M   'P 1'
#
loop_
_entity.id
_entity.type
_entity.pdbx_description
1 polymer ?
#
loop_
_entity_poly.entity_id
_entity_poly.type
_entity_poly.pdbx_seq_one_letter_code
_entity_poly.pdbx_strand_id
1 'polypeptide(L)'
;MKTFASLALFAAGAVAQVIEGSSFGYDKTISPTRDSIPGWNIGGEGADPQIVSLHVEQDHPDSPFPGNVRGSAWAQNPITQSEWTAEFQFRGSGQERSGGNLQLWYTKDGQARVGTSSIYTVGQFDGFALVIDTHAGRGGSIRGFLNDGTTDYKSHRSVDSLAFGHCDYAYRNLGRPSVVKLKHTSSIFEVTVDDKVCFSTNKVSLPAGNTFGITAATPENPDSFEVFKFVLESAAGQGQTIPSHQESAQQQQQPIINQNQNQNPNPSTGNTVLDNGIAAQFVDLSGRLQLTNKATSNIIQDLKAQASKSDARQTELLQKLASKEQVAALDARLQRIEQLLQNVQRDLEGKDYSSKFNQLHDTLRSSHLSLSESLQGSVLSAITASTPRMGFFIFLVIAFQVLLAVSYIVYKRRRANMPKKFL
;
A
#
# COMPACT_ATOMS: atom_id res chain seq x y z
N MET A 1 63.01 -25.51 8.24
CA MET A 1 62.03 -24.91 9.18
C MET A 1 61.30 -23.79 8.45
N LYS A 2 59.97 -23.93 8.37
CA LYS A 2 58.93 -22.89 8.18
C LYS A 2 58.85 -22.18 6.81
N THR A 3 58.03 -22.75 5.93
CA THR A 3 57.34 -22.03 4.84
C THR A 3 56.10 -21.34 5.41
N PHE A 4 55.97 -20.03 5.18
CA PHE A 4 54.76 -19.27 5.49
C PHE A 4 53.78 -19.42 4.33
N ALA A 5 52.68 -20.13 4.53
CA ALA A 5 51.54 -20.15 3.62
C ALA A 5 50.62 -18.99 3.97
N SER A 6 50.58 -17.96 3.12
CA SER A 6 49.58 -16.90 3.18
C SER A 6 48.24 -17.46 2.68
N LEU A 7 47.32 -17.78 3.61
CA LEU A 7 45.91 -17.96 3.29
C LEU A 7 45.31 -16.59 2.97
N ALA A 8 45.01 -16.33 1.70
CA ALA A 8 44.09 -15.27 1.33
C ALA A 8 42.67 -15.72 1.73
N LEU A 9 42.13 -15.15 2.81
CA LEU A 9 40.71 -15.23 3.11
C LEU A 9 39.96 -14.44 2.03
N PHE A 10 39.36 -15.15 1.07
CA PHE A 10 38.27 -14.58 0.29
C PHE A 10 37.06 -14.44 1.22
N ALA A 11 36.80 -13.22 1.70
CA ALA A 11 35.50 -12.88 2.24
C ALA A 11 34.50 -12.92 1.07
N ALA A 12 33.81 -14.05 0.91
CA ALA A 12 32.63 -14.11 0.07
C ALA A 12 31.59 -13.19 0.72
N GLY A 13 31.47 -11.97 0.21
CA GLY A 13 30.36 -11.09 0.55
C GLY A 13 29.08 -11.81 0.12
N ALA A 14 28.37 -12.39 1.07
CA ALA A 14 27.08 -12.99 0.81
C ALA A 14 26.15 -11.83 0.40
N VAL A 15 25.67 -11.85 -0.84
CA VAL A 15 24.76 -10.85 -1.38
C VAL A 15 23.34 -11.28 -1.05
N ALA A 16 22.52 -10.38 -0.51
CA ALA A 16 21.09 -10.61 -0.36
C ALA A 16 20.47 -10.91 -1.73
N GLN A 17 19.65 -11.95 -1.82
CA GLN A 17 19.04 -12.35 -3.10
C GLN A 17 17.55 -12.05 -3.08
N VAL A 18 17.07 -11.35 -4.12
CA VAL A 18 15.65 -11.10 -4.33
C VAL A 18 14.95 -12.42 -4.68
N ILE A 19 13.86 -12.73 -3.99
CA ILE A 19 13.00 -13.88 -4.27
C ILE A 19 11.96 -13.44 -5.31
N GLU A 20 12.30 -13.61 -6.58
CA GLU A 20 11.49 -13.11 -7.71
C GLU A 20 10.05 -13.63 -7.69
N GLY A 21 9.85 -14.93 -7.39
CA GLY A 21 8.52 -15.55 -7.38
C GLY A 21 7.56 -15.05 -6.28
N SER A 22 8.04 -14.22 -5.36
CA SER A 22 7.25 -13.59 -4.30
C SER A 22 7.44 -12.07 -4.28
N SER A 23 8.03 -11.49 -5.33
CA SER A 23 8.31 -10.06 -5.44
C SER A 23 7.67 -9.48 -6.69
N PHE A 24 7.26 -8.21 -6.66
CA PHE A 24 6.80 -7.46 -7.81
C PHE A 24 7.19 -5.98 -7.70
N GLY A 25 7.28 -5.29 -8.84
CA GLY A 25 7.62 -3.86 -8.89
C GLY A 25 9.11 -3.54 -8.63
N TYR A 26 10.00 -4.53 -8.72
CA TYR A 26 11.46 -4.30 -8.74
C TYR A 26 12.01 -3.99 -10.13
N ASP A 27 11.28 -4.39 -11.18
CA ASP A 27 11.58 -4.04 -12.58
C ASP A 27 10.74 -2.84 -13.05
N LYS A 28 11.01 -2.31 -14.25
CA LYS A 28 10.34 -1.12 -14.82
C LYS A 28 8.81 -1.28 -14.97
N THR A 29 8.30 -2.50 -14.94
CA THR A 29 6.87 -2.82 -15.06
C THR A 29 6.46 -3.79 -13.96
N ILE A 30 5.34 -3.51 -13.30
CA ILE A 30 4.85 -4.31 -12.16
C ILE A 30 4.29 -5.67 -12.62
N SER A 31 3.80 -5.73 -13.87
CA SER A 31 3.47 -6.98 -14.53
C SER A 31 3.73 -6.92 -16.04
N PRO A 32 4.15 -8.04 -16.66
CA PRO A 32 4.16 -8.18 -18.12
C PRO A 32 2.76 -8.18 -18.76
N THR A 33 1.71 -8.49 -17.99
CA THR A 33 0.30 -8.54 -18.43
C THR A 33 -0.55 -7.56 -17.62
N ARG A 34 -1.57 -6.95 -18.23
CA ARG A 34 -2.47 -6.02 -17.50
C ARG A 34 -3.36 -6.72 -16.46
N ASP A 35 -3.50 -8.04 -16.55
CA ASP A 35 -4.53 -8.83 -15.85
C ASP A 35 -3.98 -9.89 -14.88
N SER A 36 -2.66 -9.97 -14.66
CA SER A 36 -2.10 -10.78 -13.57
C SER A 36 -0.82 -10.18 -13.01
N ILE A 37 -0.39 -10.58 -11.81
CA ILE A 37 0.97 -10.34 -11.30
C ILE A 37 1.66 -11.71 -11.22
N PRO A 38 2.86 -11.90 -11.83
CA PRO A 38 3.56 -13.17 -11.78
C PRO A 38 3.79 -13.66 -10.34
N GLY A 39 3.41 -14.90 -10.05
CA GLY A 39 3.56 -15.47 -8.70
C GLY A 39 2.53 -15.01 -7.67
N TRP A 40 1.52 -14.23 -8.07
CA TRP A 40 0.48 -13.72 -7.18
C TRP A 40 -0.93 -14.02 -7.70
N ASN A 41 -1.82 -14.42 -6.79
CA ASN A 41 -3.24 -14.60 -7.02
C ASN A 41 -3.99 -13.36 -6.54
N ILE A 42 -4.64 -12.67 -7.46
CA ILE A 42 -5.45 -11.48 -7.16
C ILE A 42 -6.91 -11.91 -7.08
N GLY A 43 -7.63 -11.35 -6.12
CA GLY A 43 -9.07 -11.55 -5.97
C GLY A 43 -9.72 -10.37 -5.25
N GLY A 44 -11.01 -10.16 -5.49
CA GLY A 44 -11.76 -9.10 -4.82
C GLY A 44 -13.24 -9.42 -4.68
N GLU A 45 -13.90 -8.62 -3.86
CA GLU A 45 -15.33 -8.69 -3.56
C GLU A 45 -15.93 -7.28 -3.69
N GLY A 46 -17.01 -7.16 -4.46
CA GLY A 46 -17.74 -5.89 -4.67
C GLY A 46 -17.28 -5.08 -5.89
N ALA A 47 -16.02 -5.19 -6.31
CA ALA A 47 -15.51 -4.66 -7.57
C ALA A 47 -14.31 -5.51 -8.01
N ASP A 48 -14.10 -5.68 -9.32
CA ASP A 48 -12.90 -6.32 -9.83
C ASP A 48 -11.71 -5.41 -9.50
N PRO A 49 -10.77 -5.84 -8.64
CA PRO A 49 -9.61 -5.03 -8.31
C PRO A 49 -8.78 -4.86 -9.59
N GLN A 50 -8.67 -3.62 -10.07
CA GLN A 50 -7.73 -3.32 -11.14
C GLN A 50 -6.31 -3.58 -10.62
N ILE A 51 -5.41 -4.03 -11.48
CA ILE A 51 -4.12 -4.53 -11.03
C ILE A 51 -3.27 -3.37 -10.51
N VAL A 52 -2.77 -3.52 -9.27
CA VAL A 52 -1.70 -2.73 -8.63
C VAL A 52 -2.11 -1.32 -8.17
N SER A 53 -3.36 -0.96 -8.42
CA SER A 53 -4.08 -0.01 -7.60
C SER A 53 -5.33 -0.73 -7.15
N LEU A 54 -5.64 -0.78 -5.85
CA LEU A 54 -7.06 -0.84 -5.47
C LEU A 54 -7.65 0.53 -5.86
N HIS A 55 -7.70 0.71 -7.18
CA HIS A 55 -8.34 1.78 -7.84
C HIS A 55 -9.70 1.29 -8.17
N VAL A 56 -10.64 2.12 -7.79
CA VAL A 56 -11.85 2.22 -8.56
C VAL A 56 -11.77 3.56 -9.28
N GLU A 57 -11.06 3.61 -10.40
CA GLU A 57 -11.37 4.59 -11.47
C GLU A 57 -12.44 3.90 -12.32
N GLN A 58 -13.71 4.29 -12.25
CA GLN A 58 -14.32 5.55 -12.67
C GLN A 58 -14.21 5.79 -14.17
N ASP A 59 -15.01 5.04 -14.93
CA ASP A 59 -15.30 5.38 -16.33
C ASP A 59 -16.45 6.40 -16.44
N HIS A 60 -17.04 6.88 -15.33
CA HIS A 60 -18.20 7.79 -15.32
C HIS A 60 -18.09 8.92 -14.27
N PRO A 61 -18.30 10.20 -14.69
CA PRO A 61 -18.22 11.37 -13.80
C PRO A 61 -19.32 11.48 -12.74
N ASP A 62 -20.34 10.62 -12.78
CA ASP A 62 -21.48 10.63 -11.84
C ASP A 62 -21.53 9.42 -10.87
N SER A 63 -20.50 8.56 -10.84
CA SER A 63 -20.48 7.38 -9.94
C SER A 63 -19.69 7.68 -8.67
N PRO A 64 -20.30 7.70 -7.46
CA PRO A 64 -19.52 7.72 -6.23
C PRO A 64 -18.60 6.49 -6.20
N PHE A 65 -17.37 6.65 -5.69
CA PHE A 65 -16.45 5.54 -5.45
C PHE A 65 -17.23 4.37 -4.82
N PRO A 66 -17.24 3.16 -5.39
CA PRO A 66 -17.94 2.05 -4.78
C PRO A 66 -17.20 1.73 -3.48
N GLY A 67 -17.76 2.21 -2.38
CA GLY A 67 -17.36 1.81 -1.05
C GLY A 67 -17.75 0.37 -0.78
N ASN A 68 -17.31 -0.16 0.36
CA ASN A 68 -17.54 -1.55 0.76
C ASN A 68 -16.89 -2.59 -0.16
N VAL A 69 -15.81 -2.22 -0.85
CA VAL A 69 -15.00 -3.15 -1.65
C VAL A 69 -13.88 -3.76 -0.83
N ARG A 70 -13.56 -5.01 -1.15
CA ARG A 70 -12.42 -5.74 -0.59
C ARG A 70 -11.56 -6.28 -1.71
N GLY A 71 -10.24 -6.18 -1.56
CA GLY A 71 -9.28 -6.79 -2.47
C GLY A 71 -8.23 -7.58 -1.73
N SER A 72 -7.64 -8.53 -2.44
CA SER A 72 -6.56 -9.37 -1.95
C SER A 72 -5.59 -9.70 -3.08
N ALA A 73 -4.31 -9.78 -2.74
CA ALA A 73 -3.28 -10.34 -3.56
C ALA A 73 -2.46 -11.29 -2.69
N TRP A 74 -2.32 -12.55 -3.09
CA TRP A 74 -1.61 -13.57 -2.31
C TRP A 74 -0.48 -14.19 -3.12
N ALA A 75 0.72 -14.30 -2.55
CA ALA A 75 1.82 -15.02 -3.17
C ALA A 75 1.46 -16.52 -3.30
N GLN A 76 1.75 -17.09 -4.47
CA GLN A 76 1.46 -18.49 -4.79
C GLN A 76 2.39 -19.47 -4.06
N ASN A 77 3.64 -19.07 -3.85
CA ASN A 77 4.66 -19.91 -3.26
C ASN A 77 4.91 -19.53 -1.79
N PRO A 78 4.97 -20.51 -0.87
CA PRO A 78 5.37 -20.26 0.50
C PRO A 78 6.86 -19.93 0.59
N ILE A 79 7.22 -19.10 1.56
CA ILE A 79 8.60 -18.64 1.78
C ILE A 79 9.32 -19.66 2.64
N THR A 80 10.40 -20.25 2.11
CA THR A 80 11.17 -21.29 2.81
C THR A 80 12.29 -20.72 3.68
N GLN A 81 12.66 -19.45 3.46
CA GLN A 81 13.73 -18.78 4.16
C GLN A 81 13.29 -18.40 5.58
N SER A 82 14.15 -18.70 6.56
CA SER A 82 13.92 -18.34 7.97
C SER A 82 14.19 -16.87 8.25
N GLU A 83 15.09 -16.26 7.48
CA GLU A 83 15.49 -14.87 7.61
C GLU A 83 15.27 -14.15 6.27
N TRP A 84 14.56 -13.04 6.34
CA TRP A 84 14.15 -12.29 5.16
C TRP A 84 13.93 -10.82 5.48
N THR A 85 14.03 -9.98 4.45
CA THR A 85 13.64 -8.57 4.49
C THR A 85 12.61 -8.31 3.40
N ALA A 86 11.50 -7.68 3.75
CA ALA A 86 10.45 -7.32 2.80
C ALA A 86 10.33 -5.80 2.72
N GLU A 87 10.45 -5.23 1.53
CA GLU A 87 10.18 -3.83 1.23
C GLU A 87 8.80 -3.71 0.58
N PHE A 88 7.92 -2.92 1.18
CA PHE A 88 6.55 -2.69 0.72
C PHE A 88 6.34 -1.20 0.49
N GLN A 89 5.98 -0.82 -0.74
CA GLN A 89 5.68 0.57 -1.10
C GLN A 89 4.21 0.75 -1.44
N PHE A 90 3.57 1.71 -0.76
CA PHE A 90 2.15 1.98 -0.96
C PHE A 90 1.83 3.47 -0.90
N ARG A 91 0.66 3.87 -1.40
CA ARG A 91 0.10 5.22 -1.23
C ARG A 91 -1.37 5.11 -0.85
N GLY A 92 -1.78 5.88 0.15
CA GLY A 92 -3.19 6.05 0.50
C GLY A 92 -3.67 7.44 0.10
N SER A 93 -4.76 7.52 -0.65
CA SER A 93 -5.37 8.77 -1.10
C SER A 93 -6.85 8.77 -0.81
N GLY A 94 -7.42 9.90 -0.39
CA GLY A 94 -8.86 9.98 -0.15
C GLY A 94 -9.31 11.34 0.35
N GLN A 95 -10.62 11.57 0.24
CA GLN A 95 -11.27 12.82 0.66
C GLN A 95 -11.28 12.99 2.19
N GLU A 96 -11.66 14.17 2.66
CA GLU A 96 -11.81 14.40 4.09
C GLU A 96 -12.88 13.45 4.67
N ARG A 97 -12.53 12.70 5.72
CA ARG A 97 -13.34 11.62 6.35
C ARG A 97 -13.51 10.31 5.57
N SER A 98 -12.84 10.11 4.44
CA SER A 98 -12.72 8.75 3.90
C SER A 98 -11.86 7.88 4.82
N GLY A 99 -12.00 6.57 4.67
CA GLY A 99 -11.24 5.62 5.45
C GLY A 99 -11.06 4.31 4.71
N GLY A 100 -10.40 3.38 5.37
CA GLY A 100 -10.08 2.09 4.81
C GLY A 100 -8.88 1.54 5.51
N ASN A 101 -8.57 0.29 5.22
CA ASN A 101 -7.44 -0.38 5.80
C ASN A 101 -6.68 -1.13 4.70
N LEU A 102 -5.37 -1.11 4.83
CA LEU A 102 -4.44 -1.88 4.01
C LEU A 102 -3.67 -2.78 4.95
N GLN A 103 -3.59 -4.07 4.64
CA GLN A 103 -2.85 -5.02 5.43
C GLN A 103 -1.82 -5.76 4.60
N LEU A 104 -0.65 -5.97 5.19
CA LEU A 104 0.35 -6.91 4.72
C LEU A 104 0.37 -8.11 5.68
N TRP A 105 0.26 -9.30 5.14
CA TRP A 105 0.16 -10.56 5.85
C TRP A 105 1.40 -11.41 5.60
N TYR A 106 1.80 -12.15 6.64
CA TYR A 106 2.70 -13.29 6.54
C TYR A 106 2.11 -14.43 7.36
N THR A 107 1.31 -15.27 6.71
CA THR A 107 0.47 -16.25 7.42
C THR A 107 0.49 -17.62 6.75
N LYS A 108 0.21 -18.65 7.53
CA LYS A 108 -0.03 -20.00 7.04
C LYS A 108 -1.37 -20.07 6.30
N ASP A 109 -1.36 -20.67 5.10
CA ASP A 109 -2.55 -20.85 4.25
C ASP A 109 -3.36 -19.56 4.02
N GLY A 110 -2.65 -18.45 3.76
CA GLY A 110 -3.23 -17.11 3.80
C GLY A 110 -4.44 -16.89 2.88
N GLN A 111 -4.37 -17.35 1.62
CA GLN A 111 -5.49 -17.23 0.68
C GLN A 111 -6.75 -17.98 1.16
N ALA A 112 -6.58 -19.15 1.78
CA ALA A 112 -7.72 -19.97 2.23
C ALA A 112 -8.28 -19.52 3.58
N ARG A 113 -7.41 -19.03 4.49
CA ARG A 113 -7.80 -18.64 5.87
C ARG A 113 -8.22 -17.17 5.97
N VAL A 114 -7.53 -16.28 5.28
CA VAL A 114 -7.77 -14.83 5.33
C VAL A 114 -8.56 -14.37 4.11
N GLY A 115 -8.17 -14.79 2.91
CA GLY A 115 -8.82 -14.41 1.66
C GLY A 115 -8.80 -12.89 1.46
N THR A 116 -9.99 -12.27 1.44
CA THR A 116 -10.22 -10.81 1.33
C THR A 116 -10.47 -10.13 2.68
N SER A 117 -10.29 -10.84 3.80
CA SER A 117 -10.61 -10.32 5.13
C SER A 117 -9.59 -9.29 5.63
N SER A 118 -10.09 -8.25 6.30
CA SER A 118 -9.27 -7.35 7.12
C SER A 118 -8.99 -7.96 8.50
N ILE A 119 -8.07 -7.36 9.26
CA ILE A 119 -7.81 -7.75 10.67
C ILE A 119 -9.07 -7.70 11.56
N TYR A 120 -10.04 -6.87 11.20
CA TYR A 120 -11.31 -6.69 11.93
C TYR A 120 -12.37 -7.73 11.58
N THR A 121 -12.15 -8.51 10.52
CA THR A 121 -13.14 -9.45 10.00
C THR A 121 -12.60 -10.86 9.80
N VAL A 122 -11.28 -11.02 9.88
CA VAL A 122 -10.61 -12.32 9.80
C VAL A 122 -10.94 -13.14 11.03
N GLY A 123 -11.08 -14.45 10.84
CA GLY A 123 -11.27 -15.39 11.94
C GLY A 123 -9.97 -15.68 12.68
N GLN A 124 -9.71 -16.97 12.88
CA GLN A 124 -8.40 -17.46 13.32
C GLN A 124 -7.39 -17.48 12.16
N PHE A 125 -6.19 -16.97 12.39
CA PHE A 125 -5.05 -17.07 11.48
C PHE A 125 -3.78 -17.40 12.26
N ASP A 126 -2.77 -17.92 11.58
CA ASP A 126 -1.47 -18.26 12.17
C ASP A 126 -0.38 -17.49 11.41
N GLY A 127 0.25 -16.54 12.09
CA GLY A 127 1.28 -15.67 11.55
C GLY A 127 1.15 -14.21 11.97
N PHE A 128 1.60 -13.33 11.08
CA PHE A 128 1.74 -11.90 11.32
C PHE A 128 0.88 -11.06 10.37
N ALA A 129 0.36 -9.95 10.87
CA ALA A 129 -0.33 -8.94 10.08
C ALA A 129 0.17 -7.54 10.42
N LEU A 130 0.57 -6.78 9.42
CA LEU A 130 0.82 -5.35 9.52
C LEU A 130 -0.40 -4.61 8.97
N VAL A 131 -1.00 -3.73 9.77
CA VAL A 131 -2.21 -2.98 9.43
C VAL A 131 -1.87 -1.51 9.33
N ILE A 132 -2.27 -0.89 8.23
CA ILE A 132 -2.22 0.54 7.97
C ILE A 132 -3.66 1.04 7.93
N ASP A 133 -4.03 1.89 8.88
CA ASP A 133 -5.38 2.43 9.00
C ASP A 133 -5.40 3.80 9.70
N THR A 134 -6.57 4.44 9.71
CA THR A 134 -6.78 5.74 10.36
C THR A 134 -7.04 5.65 11.88
N HIS A 135 -6.70 4.52 12.51
CA HIS A 135 -6.96 4.31 13.93
C HIS A 135 -6.24 5.36 14.81
N ALA A 136 -6.81 5.64 15.98
CA ALA A 136 -6.33 6.60 17.00
C ALA A 136 -6.36 8.10 16.61
N GLY A 137 -6.93 8.48 15.46
CA GLY A 137 -7.28 9.88 15.15
C GLY A 137 -6.09 10.82 14.87
N ARG A 138 -4.86 10.29 14.76
CA ARG A 138 -3.62 11.06 14.52
C ARG A 138 -3.20 11.13 13.04
N GLY A 139 -4.15 10.95 12.12
CA GLY A 139 -3.89 11.01 10.67
C GLY A 139 -3.44 9.68 10.04
N GLY A 140 -3.26 8.63 10.83
CA GLY A 140 -2.90 7.30 10.38
C GLY A 140 -2.02 6.58 11.41
N SER A 141 -2.09 5.26 11.44
CA SER A 141 -1.26 4.41 12.29
C SER A 141 -0.82 3.17 11.54
N ILE A 142 0.36 2.66 11.92
CA ILE A 142 0.88 1.36 11.46
C ILE A 142 0.99 0.45 12.67
N ARG A 143 0.36 -0.73 12.60
CA ARG A 143 0.18 -1.62 13.74
C ARG A 143 0.50 -3.07 13.37
N GLY A 144 1.21 -3.76 14.25
CA GLY A 144 1.57 -5.17 14.12
C GLY A 144 0.69 -6.06 14.99
N PHE A 145 0.16 -7.13 14.40
CA PHE A 145 -0.66 -8.15 15.04
C PHE A 145 -0.04 -9.52 14.84
N LEU A 146 -0.21 -10.39 15.84
CA LEU A 146 0.22 -11.77 15.81
C LEU A 146 -0.92 -12.68 16.23
N ASN A 147 -0.95 -13.86 15.64
CA ASN A 147 -1.86 -14.91 16.02
C ASN A 147 -1.19 -16.26 15.76
N ASP A 148 -1.45 -17.23 16.61
CA ASP A 148 -0.93 -18.59 16.55
C ASP A 148 -2.02 -19.60 16.11
N GLY A 149 -3.12 -19.09 15.56
CA GLY A 149 -4.30 -19.85 15.17
C GLY A 149 -5.33 -20.04 16.28
N THR A 150 -5.07 -19.61 17.52
CA THR A 150 -5.99 -19.82 18.65
C THR A 150 -7.06 -18.74 18.76
N THR A 151 -6.70 -17.50 18.46
CA THR A 151 -7.58 -16.34 18.71
C THR A 151 -8.43 -16.04 17.49
N ASP A 152 -9.75 -15.96 17.67
CA ASP A 152 -10.67 -15.49 16.64
C ASP A 152 -10.79 -13.97 16.69
N TYR A 153 -10.22 -13.29 15.70
CA TYR A 153 -10.19 -11.83 15.65
C TYR A 153 -11.57 -11.23 15.34
N LYS A 154 -12.40 -11.92 14.56
CA LYS A 154 -13.74 -11.47 14.16
C LYS A 154 -14.69 -11.35 15.35
N SER A 155 -14.57 -12.24 16.34
CA SER A 155 -15.39 -12.23 17.55
C SER A 155 -14.76 -11.45 18.70
N HIS A 156 -13.54 -10.93 18.52
CA HIS A 156 -12.84 -10.19 19.57
C HIS A 156 -13.45 -8.79 19.78
N ARG A 157 -13.71 -8.43 21.03
CA ARG A 157 -14.40 -7.16 21.37
C ARG A 157 -13.59 -5.91 21.05
N SER A 158 -12.26 -6.01 21.12
CA SER A 158 -11.34 -4.92 20.81
C SER A 158 -10.16 -5.50 20.07
N VAL A 159 -10.26 -5.56 18.73
CA VAL A 159 -9.13 -6.03 17.90
C VAL A 159 -7.92 -5.14 18.12
N ASP A 160 -8.13 -3.83 18.30
CA ASP A 160 -7.07 -2.84 18.49
C ASP A 160 -6.16 -3.12 19.68
N SER A 161 -6.67 -3.72 20.77
CA SER A 161 -5.86 -4.07 21.94
C SER A 161 -4.93 -5.26 21.71
N LEU A 162 -5.10 -6.01 20.62
CA LEU A 162 -4.26 -7.16 20.26
C LEU A 162 -2.97 -6.75 19.53
N ALA A 163 -2.84 -5.47 19.15
CA ALA A 163 -1.62 -4.97 18.52
C ALA A 163 -0.45 -5.04 19.51
N PHE A 164 0.63 -5.75 19.16
CA PHE A 164 1.82 -5.86 20.01
C PHE A 164 2.81 -4.71 19.80
N GLY A 165 2.72 -4.02 18.66
CA GLY A 165 3.56 -2.91 18.28
C GLY A 165 2.80 -1.94 17.38
N HIS A 166 3.02 -0.64 17.57
CA HIS A 166 2.40 0.38 16.75
C HIS A 166 3.24 1.66 16.70
N CYS A 167 3.03 2.46 15.65
CA CYS A 167 3.49 3.83 15.58
C CYS A 167 2.45 4.69 14.86
N ASP A 168 2.44 5.99 15.18
CA ASP A 168 1.63 6.97 14.45
C ASP A 168 2.34 7.32 13.13
N TYR A 169 1.63 7.20 12.02
CA TYR A 169 2.14 7.51 10.70
C TYR A 169 1.03 8.03 9.78
N ALA A 170 1.09 9.32 9.47
CA ALA A 170 0.14 9.97 8.57
C ALA A 170 0.44 9.64 7.10
N TYR A 171 -0.03 8.48 6.64
CA TYR A 171 0.23 7.96 5.29
C TYR A 171 -0.62 8.60 4.18
N ARG A 172 -1.70 9.32 4.55
CA ARG A 172 -2.71 9.80 3.61
C ARG A 172 -2.25 11.04 2.85
N ASN A 173 -2.54 11.09 1.55
CA ASN A 173 -2.37 12.26 0.69
C ASN A 173 -0.95 12.85 0.70
N LEU A 174 0.09 12.02 0.92
CA LEU A 174 1.49 12.45 0.97
C LEU A 174 2.08 12.87 -0.39
N GLY A 175 1.40 12.57 -1.50
CA GLY A 175 1.88 12.81 -2.87
C GLY A 175 3.04 11.92 -3.32
N ARG A 176 3.66 11.16 -2.41
CA ARG A 176 4.70 10.15 -2.67
C ARG A 176 4.29 8.79 -2.07
N PRO A 177 4.84 7.66 -2.57
CA PRO A 177 4.71 6.38 -1.90
C PRO A 177 5.42 6.39 -0.53
N SER A 178 4.79 5.73 0.44
CA SER A 178 5.36 5.39 1.76
C SER A 178 6.12 4.09 1.63
N VAL A 179 7.30 3.99 2.25
CA VAL A 179 8.14 2.78 2.19
C VAL A 179 8.15 2.11 3.55
N VAL A 180 7.64 0.88 3.63
CA VAL A 180 7.71 0.05 4.83
C VAL A 180 8.72 -1.05 4.60
N LYS A 181 9.67 -1.24 5.52
CA LYS A 181 10.59 -2.37 5.50
C LYS A 181 10.38 -3.24 6.73
N LEU A 182 10.13 -4.51 6.50
CA LEU A 182 10.01 -5.54 7.52
C LEU A 182 11.27 -6.38 7.49
N LYS A 183 11.93 -6.52 8.63
CA LYS A 183 13.13 -7.32 8.77
C LYS A 183 12.88 -8.41 9.78
N HIS A 184 12.96 -9.67 9.35
CA HIS A 184 12.87 -10.83 10.23
C HIS A 184 14.20 -11.59 10.21
N THR A 185 14.81 -11.70 11.38
CA THR A 185 16.05 -12.45 11.60
C THR A 185 15.89 -13.35 12.81
N SER A 186 16.85 -14.25 13.04
CA SER A 186 16.90 -15.10 14.23
C SER A 186 16.89 -14.36 15.57
N SER A 187 17.22 -13.07 15.59
CA SER A 187 17.35 -12.29 16.83
C SER A 187 16.37 -11.12 16.96
N ILE A 188 15.92 -10.55 15.83
CA ILE A 188 15.11 -9.34 15.83
C ILE A 188 14.08 -9.35 14.70
N PHE A 189 12.87 -8.92 15.06
CA PHE A 189 11.82 -8.52 14.15
C PHE A 189 11.63 -7.00 14.24
N GLU A 190 11.84 -6.31 13.12
CA GLU A 190 11.82 -4.85 13.06
C GLU A 190 10.96 -4.37 11.89
N VAL A 191 10.15 -3.35 12.15
CA VAL A 191 9.38 -2.64 11.12
C VAL A 191 9.84 -1.19 11.08
N THR A 192 10.27 -0.75 9.90
CA THR A 192 10.64 0.64 9.65
C THR A 192 9.72 1.24 8.60
N VAL A 193 9.47 2.54 8.70
CA VAL A 193 8.60 3.32 7.81
C VAL A 193 9.36 4.59 7.43
N ASP A 194 9.59 4.80 6.14
CA ASP A 194 10.43 5.89 5.61
C ASP A 194 11.78 5.98 6.36
N ASP A 195 12.45 4.84 6.52
CA ASP A 195 13.73 4.65 7.24
C ASP A 195 13.73 5.02 8.74
N LYS A 196 12.55 5.19 9.35
CA LYS A 196 12.39 5.36 10.79
C LYS A 196 11.84 4.10 11.43
N VAL A 197 12.39 3.69 12.56
CA VAL A 197 11.88 2.55 13.32
C VAL A 197 10.47 2.85 13.82
N CYS A 198 9.51 2.02 13.44
CA CYS A 198 8.13 2.08 13.92
C CYS A 198 8.01 1.25 15.21
N PHE A 199 8.40 -0.02 15.15
CA PHE A 199 8.53 -0.89 16.31
C PHE A 199 9.53 -2.01 16.03
N SER A 200 10.14 -2.55 17.09
CA SER A 200 11.12 -3.61 17.01
C SER A 200 11.03 -4.50 18.26
N THR A 201 11.22 -5.80 18.10
CA THR A 201 11.08 -6.79 19.17
C THR A 201 11.90 -8.04 18.88
N ASN A 202 12.43 -8.66 19.93
CA ASN A 202 13.15 -9.93 19.89
C ASN A 202 12.29 -11.13 20.31
N LYS A 203 10.98 -10.92 20.54
CA LYS A 203 10.05 -11.94 21.02
C LYS A 203 9.24 -12.60 19.92
N VAL A 204 9.31 -12.08 18.70
CA VAL A 204 8.54 -12.56 17.56
C VAL A 204 9.39 -13.57 16.80
N SER A 205 8.82 -14.74 16.56
CA SER A 205 9.41 -15.79 15.74
C SER A 205 8.36 -16.25 14.74
N LEU A 206 8.64 -16.03 13.46
CA LEU A 206 7.74 -16.40 12.38
C LEU A 206 8.28 -17.67 11.70
N PRO A 207 7.48 -18.74 11.61
CA PRO A 207 7.92 -19.98 10.98
C PRO A 207 8.05 -19.81 9.46
N ALA A 208 9.02 -20.52 8.88
CA ALA A 208 9.09 -20.70 7.43
C ALA A 208 7.93 -21.57 6.92
N GLY A 209 7.61 -21.44 5.64
CA GLY A 209 6.49 -22.13 5.00
C GLY A 209 5.21 -21.30 4.91
N ASN A 210 5.23 -20.06 5.39
CA ASN A 210 4.10 -19.13 5.30
C ASN A 210 4.10 -18.35 3.98
N THR A 211 2.93 -17.82 3.62
CA THR A 211 2.71 -17.04 2.39
C THR A 211 2.54 -15.57 2.70
N PHE A 212 3.11 -14.70 1.86
CA PHE A 212 2.81 -13.28 1.89
C PHE A 212 1.47 -12.98 1.22
N GLY A 213 0.75 -12.00 1.75
CA GLY A 213 -0.45 -11.49 1.13
C GLY A 213 -0.69 -10.04 1.45
N ILE A 214 -1.45 -9.37 0.60
CA ILE A 214 -1.87 -7.99 0.78
C ILE A 214 -3.38 -8.01 0.70
N THR A 215 -4.06 -7.38 1.65
CA THR A 215 -5.50 -7.17 1.58
C THR A 215 -5.80 -5.71 1.78
N ALA A 216 -6.91 -5.25 1.23
CA ALA A 216 -7.45 -3.95 1.56
C ALA A 216 -8.97 -4.04 1.66
N ALA A 217 -9.55 -3.31 2.60
CA ALA A 217 -10.98 -3.17 2.74
C ALA A 217 -11.35 -1.72 2.95
N THR A 218 -12.44 -1.31 2.31
CA THR A 218 -12.94 0.06 2.37
C THR A 218 -14.35 0.11 2.98
N PRO A 219 -14.70 1.17 3.72
CA PRO A 219 -16.06 1.46 4.13
C PRO A 219 -16.84 2.13 2.98
N GLU A 220 -18.04 2.62 3.25
CA GLU A 220 -18.88 3.36 2.29
C GLU A 220 -18.19 4.60 1.70
N ASN A 221 -17.37 5.30 2.50
CA ASN A 221 -16.52 6.40 2.03
C ASN A 221 -15.06 5.93 1.93
N PRO A 222 -14.63 5.40 0.76
CA PRO A 222 -13.37 4.69 0.63
C PRO A 222 -12.15 5.64 0.51
N ASP A 223 -11.06 5.27 1.15
CA ASP A 223 -9.70 5.61 0.73
C ASP A 223 -9.30 4.68 -0.43
N SER A 224 -8.57 5.21 -1.40
CA SER A 224 -7.90 4.42 -2.44
C SER A 224 -6.49 4.07 -1.96
N PHE A 225 -6.15 2.79 -2.08
CA PHE A 225 -4.82 2.26 -1.74
C PHE A 225 -4.13 1.75 -3.00
N GLU A 226 -2.96 2.31 -3.29
CA GLU A 226 -2.10 1.91 -4.39
C GLU A 226 -0.87 1.20 -3.83
N VAL A 227 -0.49 0.08 -4.43
CA VAL A 227 0.70 -0.68 -4.03
C VAL A 227 1.66 -0.67 -5.20
N PHE A 228 2.84 -0.08 -5.06
CA PHE A 228 3.77 0.09 -6.18
C PHE A 228 4.79 -1.04 -6.25
N LYS A 229 5.19 -1.56 -5.10
CA LYS A 229 6.33 -2.47 -4.99
C LYS A 229 6.17 -3.36 -3.76
N PHE A 230 6.46 -4.63 -3.94
CA PHE A 230 6.70 -5.57 -2.85
C PHE A 230 7.93 -6.40 -3.21
N VAL A 231 9.02 -6.26 -2.47
CA VAL A 231 10.26 -6.98 -2.75
C VAL A 231 10.69 -7.74 -1.53
N LEU A 232 10.86 -9.04 -1.70
CA LEU A 232 11.32 -9.95 -0.68
C LEU A 232 12.77 -10.34 -0.97
N GLU A 233 13.65 -10.10 -0.01
CA GLU A 233 15.06 -10.46 -0.05
C GLU A 233 15.35 -11.50 1.00
N SER A 234 16.06 -12.57 0.63
CA SER A 234 16.59 -13.52 1.59
C SER A 234 17.81 -12.95 2.30
N ALA A 235 17.98 -13.30 3.57
CA ALA A 235 19.24 -13.02 4.26
C ALA A 235 20.37 -13.80 3.58
N ALA A 236 21.53 -13.15 3.51
CA ALA A 236 22.66 -13.63 2.74
C ALA A 236 23.15 -15.00 3.26
N GLY A 237 23.06 -16.05 2.42
CA GLY A 237 23.49 -17.41 2.74
C GLY A 237 22.48 -18.53 2.47
N GLN A 238 21.24 -18.23 2.09
CA GLN A 238 20.20 -19.23 1.77
C GLN A 238 19.85 -19.32 0.27
N GLY A 239 20.86 -19.18 -0.59
CA GLY A 239 20.70 -19.35 -2.04
C GLY A 239 20.54 -20.82 -2.43
N GLN A 240 19.47 -21.13 -3.14
CA GLN A 240 19.32 -22.40 -3.85
C GLN A 240 20.50 -22.59 -4.83
N THR A 241 21.12 -23.76 -4.78
CA THR A 241 22.15 -24.18 -5.72
C THR A 241 21.56 -24.29 -7.13
N ILE A 242 21.88 -23.33 -8.00
CA ILE A 242 21.76 -23.53 -9.45
C ILE A 242 22.95 -24.43 -9.85
N PRO A 243 22.75 -25.56 -10.55
CA PRO A 243 23.87 -26.36 -11.04
C PRO A 243 24.58 -25.56 -12.15
N SER A 244 25.68 -24.91 -11.80
CA SER A 244 26.64 -24.37 -12.75
C SER A 244 27.37 -25.52 -13.42
N HIS A 245 27.17 -25.69 -14.73
CA HIS A 245 28.04 -26.52 -15.57
C HIS A 245 29.49 -26.04 -15.39
N GLN A 246 30.32 -26.95 -14.87
CA GLN A 246 31.77 -26.80 -14.75
C GLN A 246 32.40 -26.85 -16.14
N GLU A 247 33.08 -25.79 -16.54
CA GLU A 247 34.27 -25.92 -17.38
C GLU A 247 35.45 -25.30 -16.66
N SER A 248 36.44 -26.15 -16.45
CA SER A 248 37.67 -25.96 -15.68
C SER A 248 38.70 -25.16 -16.49
N ALA A 249 39.10 -24.01 -15.97
CA ALA A 249 40.31 -23.31 -16.44
C ALA A 249 41.40 -23.43 -15.36
N GLN A 250 42.36 -24.32 -15.59
CA GLN A 250 43.61 -24.38 -14.85
C GLN A 250 44.60 -23.34 -15.40
N GLN A 251 45.15 -22.55 -14.49
CA GLN A 251 46.20 -21.55 -14.72
C GLN A 251 47.53 -22.21 -15.09
N GLN A 252 48.30 -21.57 -15.98
CA GLN A 252 49.75 -21.45 -15.81
C GLN A 252 50.28 -20.18 -16.49
N GLN A 253 51.34 -19.65 -15.90
CA GLN A 253 51.77 -18.25 -15.95
C GLN A 253 53.19 -18.15 -16.55
N GLN A 254 53.55 -16.94 -17.03
CA GLN A 254 54.89 -16.36 -17.33
C GLN A 254 55.30 -16.30 -18.83
N PRO A 255 56.31 -15.48 -19.20
CA PRO A 255 56.43 -14.02 -19.03
C PRO A 255 56.77 -13.29 -20.36
N ILE A 256 56.76 -11.95 -20.35
CA ILE A 256 57.04 -11.08 -21.50
C ILE A 256 58.53 -11.09 -21.88
N ILE A 257 58.86 -11.31 -23.16
CA ILE A 257 60.13 -10.89 -23.79
C ILE A 257 59.86 -10.26 -25.16
N ASN A 258 60.37 -9.02 -25.35
CA ASN A 258 60.40 -8.26 -26.60
C ASN A 258 61.39 -8.86 -27.61
N GLN A 259 61.05 -8.85 -28.91
CA GLN A 259 62.01 -8.51 -29.97
C GLN A 259 61.35 -8.20 -31.33
N ASN A 260 61.82 -7.09 -31.94
CA ASN A 260 61.61 -6.65 -33.31
C ASN A 260 62.40 -7.52 -34.31
N GLN A 261 61.84 -7.83 -35.49
CA GLN A 261 62.35 -7.41 -36.82
C GLN A 261 61.71 -8.16 -38.02
N ASN A 262 61.27 -7.34 -38.99
CA ASN A 262 61.23 -7.43 -40.45
C ASN A 262 61.41 -8.75 -41.25
N GLN A 263 60.57 -8.81 -42.29
CA GLN A 263 60.78 -9.25 -43.69
C GLN A 263 60.47 -10.70 -44.14
N ASN A 264 59.59 -10.74 -45.16
CA ASN A 264 59.12 -11.81 -46.06
C ASN A 264 60.22 -12.44 -46.96
N PRO A 265 59.95 -13.47 -47.82
CA PRO A 265 58.87 -14.48 -47.84
C PRO A 265 59.30 -15.95 -48.18
N ASN A 266 58.36 -16.90 -47.97
CA ASN A 266 58.16 -18.24 -48.60
C ASN A 266 59.02 -19.45 -48.14
N PRO A 267 58.56 -20.71 -48.37
CA PRO A 267 57.24 -21.30 -48.12
C PRO A 267 57.29 -22.71 -47.50
N SER A 268 56.45 -23.04 -46.50
CA SER A 268 55.96 -24.43 -46.31
C SER A 268 54.98 -24.55 -45.12
N THR A 269 53.85 -25.19 -45.41
CA THR A 269 53.00 -26.03 -44.53
C THR A 269 52.32 -25.42 -43.31
N GLY A 270 50.96 -25.43 -43.32
CA GLY A 270 50.16 -25.78 -42.14
C GLY A 270 49.18 -24.71 -41.62
N ASN A 271 47.88 -25.02 -41.76
CA ASN A 271 46.74 -24.54 -40.97
C ASN A 271 46.36 -23.05 -40.99
N THR A 272 45.50 -22.72 -41.94
CA THR A 272 44.42 -21.73 -41.83
C THR A 272 43.56 -22.02 -40.59
N VAL A 273 43.29 -21.02 -39.73
CA VAL A 273 42.00 -20.73 -39.05
C VAL A 273 42.14 -19.70 -37.91
N LEU A 274 43.34 -19.42 -37.35
CA LEU A 274 43.41 -18.62 -36.11
C LEU A 274 43.53 -17.08 -36.21
N ASP A 275 43.56 -16.46 -37.40
CA ASP A 275 43.85 -15.01 -37.51
C ASP A 275 42.60 -14.09 -37.59
N ASN A 276 41.40 -14.67 -37.81
CA ASN A 276 40.17 -13.87 -37.98
C ASN A 276 39.48 -13.46 -36.66
N GLY A 277 39.78 -14.09 -35.53
CA GLY A 277 39.07 -13.86 -34.27
C GLY A 277 39.47 -12.58 -33.54
N ILE A 278 40.77 -12.24 -33.58
CA ILE A 278 41.32 -11.10 -32.82
C ILE A 278 41.03 -9.78 -33.53
N ALA A 279 41.09 -9.75 -34.87
CA ALA A 279 40.72 -8.59 -35.66
C ALA A 279 39.22 -8.26 -35.54
N ALA A 280 38.35 -9.29 -35.51
CA ALA A 280 36.91 -9.11 -35.33
C ALA A 280 36.57 -8.55 -33.93
N GLN A 281 37.27 -8.98 -32.88
CA GLN A 281 37.08 -8.44 -31.53
C GLN A 281 37.53 -6.98 -31.38
N PHE A 282 38.60 -6.56 -32.08
CA PHE A 282 39.04 -5.16 -32.05
C PHE A 282 38.07 -4.23 -32.79
N VAL A 283 37.46 -4.70 -33.88
CA VAL A 283 36.44 -3.95 -34.61
C VAL A 283 35.15 -3.84 -33.79
N ASP A 284 34.73 -4.91 -33.11
CA ASP A 284 33.54 -4.88 -32.22
C ASP A 284 33.74 -3.95 -31.02
N LEU A 285 34.92 -3.98 -30.38
CA LEU A 285 35.23 -3.11 -29.25
C LEU A 285 35.28 -1.62 -29.67
N SER A 286 35.85 -1.35 -30.84
CA SER A 286 35.87 0.00 -31.42
C SER A 286 34.45 0.50 -31.75
N GLY A 287 33.61 -0.37 -32.31
CA GLY A 287 32.20 -0.06 -32.58
C GLY A 287 31.41 0.23 -31.30
N ARG A 288 31.60 -0.58 -30.25
CA ARG A 288 30.99 -0.37 -28.93
C ARG A 288 31.45 0.93 -28.28
N LEU A 289 32.74 1.27 -28.38
CA LEU A 289 33.27 2.54 -27.85
C LEU A 289 32.67 3.77 -28.56
N GLN A 290 32.49 3.70 -29.88
CA GLN A 290 31.87 4.79 -30.63
C GLN A 290 30.38 4.95 -30.28
N LEU A 291 29.66 3.84 -30.09
CA LEU A 291 28.26 3.87 -29.65
C LEU A 291 28.12 4.42 -28.23
N THR A 292 29.00 4.03 -27.31
CA THR A 292 29.01 4.55 -25.93
C THR A 292 29.32 6.05 -25.90
N ASN A 293 30.27 6.51 -26.71
CA ASN A 293 30.56 7.95 -26.83
C ASN A 293 29.37 8.73 -27.38
N LYS A 294 28.66 8.19 -28.37
CA LYS A 294 27.45 8.82 -28.92
C LYS A 294 26.31 8.86 -27.91
N ALA A 295 26.09 7.76 -27.16
CA ALA A 295 25.12 7.71 -26.08
C ALA A 295 25.43 8.74 -24.98
N THR A 296 26.71 8.88 -24.62
CA THR A 296 27.16 9.89 -23.65
C THR A 296 26.90 11.31 -24.14
N SER A 297 27.12 11.59 -25.44
CA SER A 297 26.83 12.90 -26.01
C SER A 297 25.34 13.25 -26.00
N ASN A 298 24.47 12.27 -26.24
CA ASN A 298 23.02 12.44 -26.18
C ASN A 298 22.55 12.70 -24.74
N ILE A 299 23.10 11.95 -23.77
CA ILE A 299 22.79 12.15 -22.35
C ILE A 299 23.20 13.54 -21.88
N ILE A 300 24.35 14.06 -22.32
CA ILE A 300 24.79 15.42 -21.98
C ILE A 300 23.84 16.47 -22.58
N GLN A 301 23.34 16.25 -23.80
CA GLN A 301 22.35 17.14 -24.41
C GLN A 301 21.00 17.10 -23.67
N ASP A 302 20.53 15.92 -23.29
CA ASP A 302 19.30 15.76 -22.52
C ASP A 302 19.41 16.39 -21.13
N LEU A 303 20.56 16.22 -20.46
CA LEU A 303 20.84 16.85 -19.18
C LEU A 303 20.83 18.38 -19.28
N LYS A 304 21.40 18.93 -20.36
CA LYS A 304 21.38 20.37 -20.63
C LYS A 304 19.98 20.89 -20.95
N ALA A 305 19.19 20.14 -21.72
CA ALA A 305 17.79 20.46 -21.99
C ALA A 305 16.95 20.44 -20.70
N GLN A 306 17.18 19.46 -19.83
CA GLN A 306 16.48 19.32 -18.55
C GLN A 306 16.86 20.42 -17.55
N ALA A 307 18.14 20.81 -17.49
CA ALA A 307 18.62 21.94 -16.69
C ALA A 307 17.94 23.25 -17.13
N SER A 308 17.87 23.52 -18.44
CA SER A 308 17.21 24.73 -18.96
C SER A 308 15.70 24.78 -18.64
N LYS A 309 15.03 23.61 -18.66
CA LYS A 309 13.62 23.49 -18.31
C LYS A 309 13.38 23.65 -16.80
N SER A 310 14.35 23.25 -15.98
CA SER A 310 14.34 23.47 -14.54
C SER A 310 14.48 24.95 -14.18
N ASP A 311 15.43 25.66 -14.80
CA ASP A 311 15.63 27.10 -14.58
C ASP A 311 14.40 27.92 -15.00
N ALA A 312 13.75 27.54 -16.11
CA ALA A 312 12.50 28.16 -16.54
C ALA A 312 11.37 27.96 -15.51
N ARG A 313 11.22 26.75 -14.95
CA ARG A 313 10.24 26.49 -13.87
C ARG A 313 10.57 27.24 -12.59
N GLN A 314 11.86 27.33 -12.24
CA GLN A 314 12.29 28.03 -11.04
C GLN A 314 12.04 29.54 -11.17
N THR A 315 12.22 30.10 -12.37
CA THR A 315 11.87 31.49 -12.69
C THR A 315 10.36 31.71 -12.66
N GLU A 316 9.56 30.79 -13.22
CA GLU A 316 8.09 30.86 -13.17
C GLU A 316 7.55 30.78 -11.72
N LEU A 317 8.15 29.92 -10.89
CA LEU A 317 7.80 29.82 -9.47
C LEU A 317 8.20 31.07 -8.68
N LEU A 318 9.37 31.64 -8.96
CA LEU A 318 9.76 32.93 -8.38
C LEU A 318 8.81 34.05 -8.82
N GLN A 319 8.33 34.02 -10.05
CA GLN A 319 7.36 35.00 -10.56
C GLN A 319 5.97 34.81 -9.94
N LYS A 320 5.57 33.58 -9.63
CA LYS A 320 4.34 33.27 -8.86
C LYS A 320 4.46 33.65 -7.38
N LEU A 321 5.64 33.46 -6.77
CA LEU A 321 5.94 33.91 -5.40
C LEU A 321 6.12 35.44 -5.31
N ALA A 322 6.47 36.10 -6.41
CA ALA A 322 6.53 37.55 -6.54
C ALA A 322 5.16 38.20 -6.79
N SER A 323 4.05 37.45 -6.65
CA SER A 323 2.72 38.06 -6.54
C SER A 323 2.61 38.75 -5.17
N LYS A 324 3.06 40.01 -5.17
CA LYS A 324 3.05 41.00 -4.08
C LYS A 324 1.72 41.06 -3.29
N GLU A 325 0.65 40.55 -3.89
CA GLU A 325 -0.71 40.50 -3.39
C GLU A 325 -0.93 39.45 -2.29
N GLN A 326 -0.28 38.27 -2.37
CA GLN A 326 -0.38 37.25 -1.31
C GLN A 326 0.47 37.61 -0.09
N VAL A 327 1.64 38.23 -0.31
CA VAL A 327 2.51 38.70 0.78
C VAL A 327 1.89 39.90 1.49
N ALA A 328 1.28 40.85 0.76
CA ALA A 328 0.54 41.97 1.36
C ALA A 328 -0.69 41.49 2.15
N ALA A 329 -1.39 40.47 1.67
CA ALA A 329 -2.50 39.86 2.40
C ALA A 329 -2.05 39.14 3.69
N LEU A 330 -0.85 38.55 3.69
CA LEU A 330 -0.28 37.91 4.88
C LEU A 330 0.16 38.95 5.92
N ASP A 331 0.77 40.04 5.48
CA ASP A 331 1.21 41.16 6.33
C ASP A 331 0.01 41.86 7.00
N ALA A 332 -1.07 42.08 6.25
CA ALA A 332 -2.33 42.60 6.78
C ALA A 332 -3.00 41.66 7.81
N ARG A 333 -2.80 40.34 7.69
CA ARG A 333 -3.28 39.36 8.68
C ARG A 333 -2.42 39.34 9.93
N LEU A 334 -1.11 39.45 9.79
CA LEU A 334 -0.16 39.52 10.92
C LEU A 334 -0.41 40.76 11.78
N GLN A 335 -0.58 41.94 11.18
CA GLN A 335 -0.90 43.16 11.94
C GLN A 335 -2.24 43.06 12.70
N ARG A 336 -3.23 42.36 12.14
CA ARG A 336 -4.53 42.15 12.80
C ARG A 336 -4.41 41.19 13.99
N ILE A 337 -3.58 40.16 13.87
CA ILE A 337 -3.30 39.21 14.97
C ILE A 337 -2.53 39.91 16.09
N GLU A 338 -1.59 40.80 15.76
CA GLU A 338 -0.80 41.55 16.74
C GLU A 338 -1.69 42.53 17.55
N GLN A 339 -2.64 43.19 16.89
CA GLN A 339 -3.65 44.02 17.57
C GLN A 339 -4.58 43.19 18.48
N LEU A 340 -4.94 41.98 18.06
CA LEU A 340 -5.74 41.07 18.87
C LEU A 340 -4.97 40.60 20.11
N LEU A 341 -3.69 40.26 19.96
CA LEU A 341 -2.82 39.87 21.06
C LEU A 341 -2.60 41.02 22.05
N GLN A 342 -2.42 42.25 21.58
CA GLN A 342 -2.30 43.42 22.47
C GLN A 342 -3.61 43.73 23.22
N ASN A 343 -4.76 43.52 22.59
CA ASN A 343 -6.06 43.67 23.26
C ASN A 343 -6.30 42.55 24.28
N VAL A 344 -5.91 41.31 23.97
CA VAL A 344 -5.99 40.18 24.91
C VAL A 344 -5.03 40.37 26.08
N GLN A 345 -3.82 40.89 25.85
CA GLN A 345 -2.86 41.19 26.93
C GLN A 345 -3.34 42.34 27.83
N ARG A 346 -4.07 43.30 27.28
CA ARG A 346 -4.72 44.39 28.04
C ARG A 346 -5.96 43.91 28.82
N ASP A 347 -6.72 42.98 28.26
CA ASP A 347 -7.85 42.32 28.93
C ASP A 347 -7.40 41.31 30.00
N LEU A 348 -6.19 40.76 29.88
CA LEU A 348 -5.58 39.88 30.90
C LEU A 348 -5.14 40.64 32.16
N GLU A 349 -5.01 41.97 32.12
CA GLU A 349 -4.63 42.80 33.27
C GLU A 349 -5.83 43.24 34.13
N GLY A 350 -7.05 43.16 33.58
CA GLY A 350 -8.30 43.48 34.27
C GLY A 350 -8.83 42.29 35.08
N LYS A 351 -8.35 42.13 36.31
CA LYS A 351 -8.89 41.16 37.28
C LYS A 351 -10.39 41.39 37.52
N ASP A 352 -11.25 40.50 36.99
CA ASP A 352 -12.54 40.10 37.60
C ASP A 352 -13.23 38.97 36.80
N TYR A 353 -12.63 37.77 36.79
CA TYR A 353 -13.26 36.59 36.16
C TYR A 353 -14.25 35.85 37.05
N SER A 354 -14.26 36.07 38.38
CA SER A 354 -15.21 35.40 39.27
C SER A 354 -16.65 35.84 39.07
N SER A 355 -16.89 37.12 38.73
CA SER A 355 -18.26 37.62 38.49
C SER A 355 -18.82 37.10 37.16
N LYS A 356 -17.98 37.03 36.12
CA LYS A 356 -18.37 36.51 34.80
C LYS A 356 -18.56 35.00 34.79
N PHE A 357 -17.82 34.24 35.60
CA PHE A 357 -18.01 32.80 35.72
C PHE A 357 -19.35 32.46 36.39
N ASN A 358 -19.75 33.21 37.42
CA ASN A 358 -21.06 33.06 38.05
C ASN A 358 -22.20 33.44 37.09
N GLN A 359 -22.04 34.52 36.31
CA GLN A 359 -22.99 34.86 35.25
C GLN A 359 -23.11 33.77 34.16
N LEU A 360 -21.98 33.17 33.74
CA LEU A 360 -21.99 32.04 32.80
C LEU A 360 -22.66 30.80 33.40
N HIS A 361 -22.45 30.54 34.69
CA HIS A 361 -23.07 29.42 35.39
C HIS A 361 -24.59 29.60 35.49
N ASP A 362 -25.06 30.81 35.81
CA ASP A 362 -26.49 31.13 35.86
C ASP A 362 -27.13 31.11 34.46
N THR A 363 -26.41 31.54 33.42
CA THR A 363 -26.88 31.49 32.03
C THR A 363 -26.97 30.06 31.50
N LEU A 364 -26.07 29.17 31.92
CA LEU A 364 -26.14 27.74 31.61
C LEU A 364 -27.35 27.07 32.26
N ARG A 365 -27.67 27.46 33.50
CA ARG A 365 -28.82 26.92 34.24
C ARG A 365 -30.14 27.35 33.60
N SER A 366 -30.26 28.61 33.19
CA SER A 366 -31.46 29.10 32.48
C SER A 366 -31.57 28.51 31.07
N SER A 367 -30.45 28.27 30.39
CA SER A 367 -30.44 27.62 29.07
C SER A 367 -30.87 26.16 29.15
N HIS A 368 -30.54 25.45 30.24
CA HIS A 368 -30.98 24.07 30.43
C HIS A 368 -32.50 23.94 30.65
N LEU A 369 -33.12 24.91 31.31
CA LEU A 369 -34.58 24.97 31.51
C LEU A 369 -35.30 25.35 30.20
N SER A 370 -34.77 26.34 29.48
CA SER A 370 -35.29 26.75 28.17
C SER A 370 -35.17 25.64 27.12
N LEU A 371 -34.09 24.85 27.13
CA LEU A 371 -33.91 23.72 26.21
C LEU A 371 -34.81 22.54 26.53
N SER A 372 -35.12 22.25 27.81
CA SER A 372 -36.07 21.18 28.12
C SER A 372 -37.50 21.52 27.70
N GLU A 373 -37.88 22.79 27.83
CA GLU A 373 -39.20 23.28 27.42
C GLU A 373 -39.31 23.41 25.89
N SER A 374 -38.24 23.84 25.19
CA SER A 374 -38.23 23.93 23.73
C SER A 374 -38.14 22.55 23.04
N LEU A 375 -37.50 21.56 23.67
CA LEU A 375 -37.49 20.18 23.17
C LEU A 375 -38.88 19.54 23.25
N GLN A 376 -39.65 19.79 24.32
CA GLN A 376 -41.03 19.29 24.40
C GLN A 376 -41.94 19.92 23.33
N GLY A 377 -41.77 21.20 23.02
CA GLY A 377 -42.55 21.89 21.98
C GLY A 377 -42.23 21.45 20.55
N SER A 378 -40.95 21.29 20.22
CA SER A 378 -40.51 20.98 18.84
C SER A 378 -40.56 19.48 18.51
N VAL A 379 -40.44 18.59 19.50
CA VAL A 379 -40.61 17.14 19.29
C VAL A 379 -42.07 16.77 19.06
N LEU A 380 -43.02 17.45 19.72
CA LEU A 380 -44.45 17.26 19.50
C LEU A 380 -44.89 17.70 18.10
N SER A 381 -44.36 18.82 17.58
CA SER A 381 -44.73 19.32 16.24
C SER A 381 -44.06 18.56 15.09
N ALA A 382 -42.84 18.04 15.30
CA ALA A 382 -42.12 17.28 14.28
C ALA A 382 -42.62 15.84 14.14
N ILE A 383 -43.23 15.25 15.18
CA ILE A 383 -43.86 13.92 15.11
C ILE A 383 -45.24 13.97 14.42
N THR A 384 -45.90 15.13 14.35
CA THR A 384 -47.23 15.25 13.73
C THR A 384 -47.23 15.59 12.23
N ALA A 385 -46.12 16.07 11.66
CA ALA A 385 -46.10 16.58 10.28
C ALA A 385 -45.78 15.53 9.20
N SER A 386 -45.37 14.32 9.59
CA SER A 386 -45.12 13.22 8.64
C SER A 386 -45.54 11.88 9.24
N THR A 387 -46.84 11.74 9.53
CA THR A 387 -47.47 10.41 9.66
C THR A 387 -48.19 10.09 8.34
N PRO A 388 -47.68 9.18 7.51
CA PRO A 388 -48.50 8.59 6.47
C PRO A 388 -49.55 7.73 7.19
N ARG A 389 -50.84 7.98 6.90
CA ARG A 389 -51.98 7.29 7.51
C ARG A 389 -51.77 5.76 7.47
N MET A 390 -51.39 5.17 8.60
CA MET A 390 -51.26 3.72 8.80
C MET A 390 -52.53 2.96 8.36
N GLY A 391 -53.70 3.62 8.40
CA GLY A 391 -54.96 3.07 7.91
C GLY A 391 -55.00 2.78 6.41
N PHE A 392 -54.29 3.55 5.56
CA PHE A 392 -54.26 3.28 4.12
C PHE A 392 -53.48 1.99 3.81
N PHE A 393 -52.33 1.79 4.46
CA PHE A 393 -51.54 0.57 4.30
C PHE A 393 -52.26 -0.66 4.85
N ILE A 394 -52.91 -0.56 6.01
CA ILE A 394 -53.70 -1.66 6.58
C ILE A 394 -54.88 -2.01 5.67
N PHE A 395 -55.59 -1.02 5.14
CA PHE A 395 -56.67 -1.25 4.19
C PHE A 395 -56.17 -1.92 2.90
N LEU A 396 -55.01 -1.51 2.38
CA LEU A 396 -54.40 -2.07 1.18
C LEU A 396 -54.00 -3.54 1.39
N VAL A 397 -53.43 -3.87 2.55
CA VAL A 397 -53.09 -5.26 2.91
C VAL A 397 -54.35 -6.12 3.06
N ILE A 398 -55.40 -5.62 3.70
CA ILE A 398 -56.69 -6.34 3.84
C ILE A 398 -57.33 -6.55 2.47
N ALA A 399 -57.35 -5.53 1.61
CA ALA A 399 -57.90 -5.63 0.26
C ALA A 399 -57.16 -6.69 -0.58
N PHE A 400 -55.82 -6.74 -0.46
CA PHE A 400 -55.00 -7.73 -1.14
C PHE A 400 -55.28 -9.16 -0.63
N GLN A 401 -55.43 -9.35 0.69
CA GLN A 401 -55.78 -10.65 1.27
C GLN A 401 -57.16 -11.14 0.82
N VAL A 402 -58.16 -10.26 0.75
CA VAL A 402 -59.51 -10.60 0.25
C VAL A 402 -59.46 -11.00 -1.23
N LEU A 403 -58.68 -10.27 -2.05
CA LEU A 403 -58.52 -10.57 -3.47
C LEU A 403 -57.91 -11.98 -3.68
N LEU A 404 -56.88 -12.32 -2.91
CA LEU A 404 -56.29 -13.65 -2.92
C LEU A 404 -57.29 -14.74 -2.48
N ALA A 405 -58.07 -14.50 -1.43
CA ALA A 405 -59.08 -15.45 -0.97
C ALA A 405 -60.18 -15.69 -2.02
N VAL A 406 -60.68 -14.63 -2.66
CA VAL A 406 -61.67 -14.73 -3.75
C VAL A 406 -61.08 -15.49 -4.93
N SER A 407 -59.84 -15.18 -5.33
CA SER A 407 -59.15 -15.87 -6.44
C SER A 407 -58.99 -17.37 -6.16
N TYR A 408 -58.70 -17.74 -4.91
CA TYR A 408 -58.57 -19.13 -4.48
C TYR A 408 -59.92 -19.87 -4.52
N ILE A 409 -61.01 -19.21 -4.08
CA ILE A 409 -62.36 -19.79 -4.16
C ILE A 409 -62.78 -20.01 -5.61
N VAL A 410 -62.52 -19.03 -6.48
CA VAL A 410 -62.82 -19.15 -7.92
C VAL A 410 -61.98 -20.26 -8.56
N TYR A 411 -60.70 -20.36 -8.22
CA TYR A 411 -59.82 -21.45 -8.68
C TYR A 411 -60.36 -22.82 -8.24
N LYS A 412 -60.70 -22.97 -6.96
CA LYS A 412 -61.26 -24.22 -6.41
C LYS A 412 -62.59 -24.59 -7.06
N ARG A 413 -63.48 -23.60 -7.28
CA ARG A 413 -64.77 -23.79 -7.96
C ARG A 413 -64.60 -24.18 -9.42
N ARG A 414 -63.64 -23.58 -10.13
CA ARG A 414 -63.29 -23.99 -11.51
C ARG A 414 -62.74 -25.42 -11.56
N ARG A 415 -61.89 -25.80 -10.60
CA ARG A 415 -61.33 -27.16 -10.53
C ARG A 415 -62.40 -28.23 -10.25
N ALA A 416 -63.41 -27.90 -9.45
CA ALA A 416 -64.53 -28.81 -9.16
C ALA A 416 -65.49 -28.99 -10.35
N ASN A 417 -65.59 -27.99 -11.24
CA ASN A 417 -66.47 -28.00 -12.41
C ASN A 417 -65.77 -28.46 -13.71
N MET A 418 -64.52 -28.93 -13.66
CA MET A 418 -63.87 -29.52 -14.82
C MET A 418 -64.40 -30.95 -15.02
N PRO A 419 -65.02 -31.27 -16.18
CA PRO A 419 -65.49 -32.61 -16.47
C PRO A 419 -64.29 -33.56 -16.51
N LYS A 420 -64.35 -34.62 -15.68
CA LYS A 420 -63.33 -35.68 -15.67
C LYS A 420 -63.35 -36.37 -17.03
N LYS A 421 -62.32 -36.16 -17.84
CA LYS A 421 -62.03 -37.01 -18.99
C LYS A 421 -61.56 -38.35 -18.43
N PHE A 422 -62.46 -39.32 -18.44
CA PHE A 422 -62.11 -40.73 -18.28
C PHE A 422 -61.40 -41.18 -19.57
N LEU A 423 -60.22 -41.78 -19.41
CA LEU A 423 -59.57 -42.58 -20.45
C LEU A 423 -60.31 -43.91 -20.59
#